data_AF-A0A9D8RX99-F1
#
_entry.id   AF-A0A9D8RX99-F1
#
_cell.length_a   1.000
_cell.length_b   1.000
_cell.length_c   1.000
_cell.angle_alpha   90.00
_cell.angle_beta   90.00
_cell.angle_gamma   90.00
#
_symmetry.space_group_name_H-M   'P 1'
#
loop_
_entity.id
_entity.type
_entity.pdbx_description
1 polymer ?
#
loop_
_entity_poly.entity_id
_entity_poly.type
_entity_poly.pdbx_seq_one_letter_code
_entity_poly.pdbx_strand_id
1 'polypeptide(L)'
;MMVKITEVLPHSRAARAGILAGDDLIAINENSIRDVLDYRFYLTERSVELRLARDGEEYSVTIKKGEYDDIGLDFETPLMDKKQTCKNGCIFCFIDQNPEGLRESLYFKDDDSRLSFLHGNYITLTNMTDSDVERIIKMRFSPINISVHTTNPALRVKMMKNKRSGEVLIYQIISTKPFIITLFSAAKSYSQFL
;
A
#
# COMPACT_ATOMS: atom_id res chain seq x y z
N MET A 1 -14.16 8.23 -0.88
CA MET A 1 -12.92 9.04 -0.80
C MET A 1 -12.62 9.49 -2.21
N MET A 2 -12.17 10.73 -2.38
CA MET A 2 -11.82 11.29 -3.68
C MET A 2 -10.33 11.62 -3.67
N VAL A 3 -9.66 11.43 -4.80
CA VAL A 3 -8.23 11.71 -4.93
C VAL A 3 -8.02 12.87 -5.88
N LYS A 4 -7.36 13.93 -5.40
CA LYS A 4 -7.12 15.14 -6.18
C LYS A 4 -6.05 14.92 -7.23
N ILE A 5 -6.40 15.19 -8.50
CA ILE A 5 -5.48 15.20 -9.63
C ILE A 5 -4.70 16.52 -9.56
N THR A 6 -3.39 16.45 -9.45
CA THR A 6 -2.53 17.64 -9.36
C THR A 6 -1.95 18.03 -10.70
N GLU A 7 -1.78 17.06 -11.60
CA GLU A 7 -1.23 17.29 -12.92
C GLU A 7 -1.85 16.33 -13.94
N VAL A 8 -1.99 16.81 -15.18
CA VAL A 8 -2.41 16.01 -16.32
C VAL A 8 -1.36 16.17 -17.41
N LEU A 9 -0.74 15.06 -17.80
CA LEU A 9 0.36 15.11 -18.76
C LEU A 9 -0.10 15.70 -20.11
N PRO A 10 0.66 16.63 -20.71
CA PRO A 10 0.34 17.18 -22.02
C PRO A 10 0.21 16.10 -23.09
N HIS A 11 -0.75 16.26 -24.01
CA HIS A 11 -1.04 15.33 -25.10
C HIS A 11 -1.45 13.90 -24.69
N SER A 12 -1.63 13.64 -23.39
CA SER A 12 -2.10 12.38 -22.83
C SER A 12 -3.55 12.09 -23.19
N ARG A 13 -4.00 10.86 -22.89
CA ARG A 13 -5.40 10.48 -23.12
C ARG A 13 -6.34 11.22 -22.17
N ALA A 14 -5.92 11.43 -20.93
CA ALA A 14 -6.65 12.23 -19.96
C ALA A 14 -6.83 13.68 -20.43
N ALA A 15 -5.76 14.32 -20.93
CA ALA A 15 -5.84 15.67 -21.48
C ALA A 15 -6.82 15.76 -22.66
N ARG A 16 -6.77 14.80 -23.60
CA ARG A 16 -7.71 14.73 -24.74
C ARG A 16 -9.15 14.46 -24.32
N ALA A 17 -9.37 13.82 -23.18
CA ALA A 17 -10.68 13.58 -22.59
C ALA A 17 -11.21 14.79 -21.81
N GLY A 18 -10.47 15.90 -21.74
CA GLY A 18 -10.90 17.13 -21.05
C GLY A 18 -10.74 17.11 -19.53
N ILE A 19 -9.94 16.16 -19.00
CA ILE A 19 -9.58 16.12 -17.59
C ILE A 19 -8.51 17.18 -17.34
N LEU A 20 -8.64 17.90 -16.22
CA LEU A 20 -7.79 19.01 -15.83
C LEU A 20 -7.17 18.76 -14.45
N ALA A 21 -6.04 19.42 -14.21
CA ALA A 21 -5.51 19.52 -12.86
C ALA A 21 -6.52 20.25 -11.96
N GLY A 22 -6.71 19.74 -10.74
CA GLY A 22 -7.72 20.20 -9.79
C GLY A 22 -8.95 19.31 -9.71
N ASP A 23 -9.24 18.52 -10.76
CA ASP A 23 -10.33 17.55 -10.76
C ASP A 23 -10.09 16.46 -9.69
N ASP A 24 -11.19 15.94 -9.13
CA ASP A 24 -11.15 14.90 -8.10
C ASP A 24 -11.59 13.56 -8.70
N LEU A 25 -10.72 12.55 -8.65
CA LEU A 25 -11.02 11.19 -9.09
C LEU A 25 -11.82 10.44 -8.04
N ILE A 26 -13.01 9.95 -8.42
CA ILE A 26 -13.95 9.26 -7.52
C ILE A 26 -13.87 7.75 -7.74
N ALA A 27 -13.95 7.30 -8.99
CA ALA A 27 -14.02 5.88 -9.33
C ALA A 27 -13.47 5.58 -10.74
N ILE A 28 -13.04 4.34 -10.95
CA ILE A 28 -12.70 3.75 -12.25
C ILE A 28 -13.55 2.49 -12.43
N ASN A 29 -14.28 2.39 -13.54
CA ASN A 29 -15.15 1.24 -13.84
C ASN A 29 -16.07 0.88 -12.66
N GLU A 30 -16.77 1.88 -12.12
CA GLU A 30 -17.64 1.78 -10.93
C GLU A 30 -16.94 1.48 -9.59
N ASN A 31 -15.64 1.18 -9.60
CA ASN A 31 -14.88 0.89 -8.40
C ASN A 31 -14.27 2.17 -7.80
N SER A 32 -14.58 2.45 -6.53
CA SER A 32 -13.97 3.56 -5.78
C SER A 32 -12.45 3.38 -5.62
N ILE A 33 -11.70 4.47 -5.71
CA ILE A 33 -10.24 4.43 -5.57
C ILE A 33 -9.82 4.80 -4.15
N ARG A 34 -9.08 3.91 -3.47
CA ARG A 34 -8.51 4.20 -2.14
C ARG A 34 -7.07 4.67 -2.18
N ASP A 35 -6.27 4.10 -3.09
CA ASP A 35 -4.85 4.34 -3.19
C ASP A 35 -4.33 4.02 -4.61
N VAL A 36 -3.02 4.18 -4.80
CA VAL A 36 -2.32 3.91 -6.05
C VAL A 36 -2.48 2.47 -6.57
N LEU A 37 -2.68 1.48 -5.70
CA LEU A 37 -2.84 0.10 -6.15
C LEU A 37 -4.22 -0.14 -6.77
N ASP A 38 -5.27 0.47 -6.18
CA ASP A 38 -6.61 0.45 -6.79
C ASP A 38 -6.57 1.15 -8.16
N TYR A 39 -5.95 2.34 -8.24
CA TYR A 39 -5.78 3.08 -9.49
C TYR A 39 -5.10 2.21 -10.56
N ARG A 40 -3.91 1.66 -10.27
CA ARG A 40 -3.16 0.85 -11.23
C ARG A 40 -3.90 -0.41 -11.66
N PHE A 41 -4.63 -1.05 -10.74
CA PHE A 41 -5.36 -2.28 -11.03
C PHE A 41 -6.56 -2.03 -11.95
N TYR A 42 -7.41 -1.06 -11.63
CA TYR A 42 -8.60 -0.76 -12.45
C TYR A 42 -8.26 -0.11 -13.79
N LEU A 43 -7.09 0.52 -13.88
CA LEU A 43 -6.59 1.07 -15.14
C LEU A 43 -6.06 -0.01 -16.11
N THR A 44 -5.97 -1.28 -15.74
CA THR A 44 -5.43 -2.33 -16.64
C THR A 44 -6.28 -2.56 -17.89
N GLU A 45 -7.58 -2.28 -17.83
CA GLU A 45 -8.54 -2.51 -18.90
C GLU A 45 -8.33 -1.60 -20.13
N ARG A 46 -8.82 -2.02 -21.30
CA ARG A 46 -8.69 -1.26 -22.57
C ARG A 46 -9.68 -0.10 -22.69
N SER A 47 -10.81 -0.20 -21.99
CA SER A 47 -11.83 0.84 -21.93
C SER A 47 -12.09 1.12 -20.46
N VAL A 48 -11.74 2.32 -20.02
CA VAL A 48 -11.90 2.73 -18.62
C VAL A 48 -12.88 3.89 -18.54
N GLU A 49 -13.92 3.75 -17.73
CA GLU A 49 -14.82 4.83 -17.37
C GLU A 49 -14.34 5.46 -16.06
N LEU A 50 -14.00 6.74 -16.12
CA LEU A 50 -13.61 7.53 -14.96
C LEU A 50 -14.83 8.33 -14.51
N ARG A 51 -15.14 8.26 -13.21
CA ARG A 51 -16.05 9.20 -12.56
C ARG A 51 -15.23 10.23 -11.81
N LEU A 52 -15.46 11.50 -12.11
CA LEU A 52 -14.70 12.65 -11.66
C LEU A 52 -15.63 13.69 -11.06
N ALA A 53 -15.11 14.60 -10.25
CA ALA A 53 -15.78 15.81 -9.83
C ALA A 53 -14.93 17.04 -10.15
N ARG A 54 -15.58 18.11 -10.62
CA ARG A 54 -14.99 19.43 -10.81
C ARG A 54 -15.87 20.46 -10.12
N ASP A 55 -15.30 21.21 -9.18
CA ASP A 55 -16.02 22.22 -8.40
C ASP A 55 -17.30 21.70 -7.72
N GLY A 56 -17.31 20.41 -7.35
CA GLY A 56 -18.45 19.73 -6.72
C GLY A 56 -19.44 19.07 -7.68
N GLU A 57 -19.33 19.31 -8.99
CA GLU A 57 -20.19 18.70 -10.00
C GLU A 57 -19.55 17.41 -10.56
N GLU A 58 -20.27 16.29 -10.49
CA GLU A 58 -19.80 15.00 -10.99
C GLU A 58 -19.98 14.87 -12.50
N TYR A 59 -18.99 14.26 -13.15
CA TYR A 59 -19.07 13.90 -14.56
C TYR A 59 -18.30 12.60 -14.84
N SER A 60 -18.63 11.94 -15.94
CA SER A 60 -17.95 10.72 -16.39
C SER A 60 -17.27 10.93 -17.73
N VAL A 61 -16.11 10.29 -17.90
CA VAL A 61 -15.40 10.21 -19.19
C VAL A 61 -14.95 8.78 -19.45
N THR A 62 -15.08 8.34 -20.71
CA THR A 62 -14.58 7.02 -21.12
C THR A 62 -13.32 7.18 -21.96
N ILE A 63 -12.25 6.51 -21.55
CA ILE A 63 -10.96 6.51 -22.25
C ILE A 63 -10.68 5.13 -22.84
N LYS A 64 -10.37 5.10 -24.14
CA LYS A 64 -9.88 3.90 -24.83
C LYS A 64 -8.36 3.93 -24.95
N LYS A 65 -7.71 2.81 -24.63
CA LYS A 65 -6.25 2.70 -24.56
C LYS A 65 -5.79 1.25 -24.78
N GLY A 66 -4.47 1.06 -24.89
CA GLY A 66 -3.88 -0.26 -24.82
C GLY A 66 -4.10 -0.93 -23.46
N GLU A 67 -3.97 -2.24 -23.42
CA GLU A 67 -3.93 -2.97 -22.15
C GLU A 67 -2.69 -2.50 -21.38
N TYR A 68 -2.82 -2.23 -20.07
CA TYR A 68 -1.76 -1.67 -19.21
C TYR A 68 -1.24 -0.27 -19.57
N ASP A 69 -1.68 0.35 -20.67
CA ASP A 69 -1.32 1.73 -20.99
C ASP A 69 -1.79 2.69 -19.89
N ASP A 70 -0.99 3.72 -19.62
CA ASP A 70 -1.40 4.83 -18.76
C ASP A 70 -2.28 5.85 -19.53
N ILE A 71 -3.00 6.65 -18.77
CA ILE A 71 -3.84 7.76 -19.24
C ILE A 71 -3.22 9.13 -18.97
N GLY A 72 -2.20 9.22 -18.09
CA GLY A 72 -1.40 10.42 -17.84
C GLY A 72 -1.97 11.35 -16.78
N LEU A 73 -2.43 10.79 -15.65
CA LEU A 73 -2.83 11.53 -14.46
C LEU A 73 -1.75 11.41 -13.39
N ASP A 74 -1.45 12.54 -12.74
CA ASP A 74 -0.57 12.62 -11.59
C ASP A 74 -1.30 13.19 -10.37
N PHE A 75 -0.88 12.75 -9.19
CA PHE A 75 -1.53 13.01 -7.90
C PHE A 75 -0.54 13.58 -6.89
N GLU A 76 -1.07 14.23 -5.84
CA GLU A 76 -0.27 14.92 -4.83
C GLU A 76 0.76 13.99 -4.15
N THR A 77 0.36 12.75 -3.86
CA THR A 77 1.27 11.74 -3.31
C THR A 77 1.34 10.53 -4.22
N PRO A 78 2.53 9.89 -4.36
CA PRO A 78 2.67 8.66 -5.15
C PRO A 78 1.81 7.50 -4.66
N LEU A 79 1.34 7.54 -3.40
CA LEU A 79 0.46 6.52 -2.83
C LEU A 79 -1.02 6.87 -2.97
N MET A 80 -1.35 8.08 -3.46
CA MET A 80 -2.70 8.66 -3.52
C MET A 80 -3.36 8.81 -2.14
N ASP A 81 -2.57 8.68 -1.08
CA ASP A 81 -2.95 8.73 0.32
C ASP A 81 -1.68 8.92 1.19
N LYS A 82 -1.84 9.15 2.50
CA LYS A 82 -0.74 9.30 3.44
C LYS A 82 -0.06 7.96 3.69
N LYS A 83 1.27 8.00 3.83
CA LYS A 83 2.07 6.82 4.22
C LYS A 83 1.64 6.34 5.61
N GLN A 84 1.46 5.03 5.75
CA GLN A 84 1.20 4.43 7.05
C GLN A 84 2.51 4.29 7.83
N THR A 85 2.49 4.66 9.11
CA THR A 85 3.62 4.45 10.02
C THR A 85 3.43 3.16 10.82
N CYS A 86 4.53 2.47 11.10
CA CYS A 86 4.58 1.31 11.97
C CYS A 86 4.05 1.66 13.37
N LYS A 87 3.18 0.78 13.90
CA LYS A 87 2.58 0.92 15.24
C LYS A 87 3.27 0.06 16.30
N ASN A 88 4.40 -0.56 15.97
CA ASN A 88 5.11 -1.44 16.88
C ASN A 88 6.14 -0.68 17.72
N GLY A 89 6.28 -1.08 18.99
CA GLY A 89 7.29 -0.59 19.94
C GLY A 89 8.38 -1.61 20.16
N CYS A 90 8.96 -2.13 19.08
CA CYS A 90 9.89 -3.25 19.14
C CYS A 90 11.11 -2.95 20.02
N ILE A 91 11.46 -3.88 20.91
CA ILE A 91 12.69 -3.78 21.72
C ILE A 91 13.98 -3.72 20.87
N PHE A 92 13.88 -4.17 19.61
CA PHE A 92 14.97 -4.22 18.63
C PHE A 92 14.80 -3.16 17.50
N CYS A 93 13.94 -2.15 17.68
CA CYS A 93 13.70 -1.16 16.63
C CYS A 93 14.95 -0.28 16.40
N PHE A 94 15.61 -0.42 15.26
CA PHE A 94 16.77 0.39 14.90
C PHE A 94 16.45 1.89 14.83
N ILE A 95 15.24 2.24 14.39
CA ILE A 95 14.82 3.64 14.26
C ILE A 95 14.67 4.30 15.63
N ASP A 96 14.20 3.56 16.65
CA ASP A 96 14.14 4.07 18.03
C ASP A 96 15.53 4.24 18.67
N GLN A 97 16.56 3.62 18.09
CA GLN A 97 17.93 3.70 18.57
C GLN A 97 18.74 4.82 17.88
N ASN A 98 18.13 5.56 16.94
CA ASN A 98 18.79 6.67 16.27
C ASN A 98 19.03 7.84 17.26
N PRO A 99 20.20 8.51 17.20
CA PRO A 99 20.47 9.71 18.00
C PRO A 99 19.53 10.85 17.60
N GLU A 100 19.31 11.82 18.49
CA GLU A 100 18.51 13.02 18.21
C GLU A 100 19.23 13.97 17.21
N GLY A 101 18.45 14.79 16.49
CA GLY A 101 18.97 15.80 15.57
C GLY A 101 19.33 15.31 14.16
N LEU A 102 19.01 14.05 13.82
CA LEU A 102 19.12 13.55 12.46
C LEU A 102 18.00 14.08 11.56
N ARG A 103 18.13 13.86 10.25
CA ARG A 103 17.09 14.20 9.27
C ARG A 103 15.79 13.49 9.63
N GLU A 104 14.66 14.22 9.62
CA GLU A 104 13.34 13.70 10.03
C GLU A 104 12.95 12.38 9.35
N SER A 105 13.32 12.21 8.08
CA SER A 105 13.07 10.98 7.32
C SER A 105 13.71 9.72 7.93
N LEU A 106 14.77 9.85 8.73
CA LEU A 106 15.43 8.73 9.39
C LEU A 106 14.68 8.24 10.64
N TYR A 107 13.71 9.01 11.13
CA TYR A 107 12.85 8.60 12.24
C TYR A 107 11.51 7.99 11.78
N PHE A 108 11.26 7.95 10.47
CA PHE A 108 10.05 7.36 9.92
C PHE A 108 10.11 5.83 9.93
N LYS A 109 9.19 5.19 10.67
CA LYS A 109 9.06 3.74 10.70
C LYS A 109 8.05 3.27 9.66
N ASP A 110 8.54 2.66 8.60
CA ASP A 110 7.68 2.06 7.58
C ASP A 110 7.06 0.73 8.06
N ASP A 111 5.79 0.53 7.72
CA ASP A 111 5.07 -0.76 7.81
C ASP A 111 3.85 -0.70 6.85
N ASP A 112 4.01 -0.05 5.69
CA ASP A 112 2.96 0.16 4.70
C ASP A 112 2.97 -0.96 3.63
N SER A 113 1.88 -1.70 3.52
CA SER A 113 1.78 -2.83 2.58
C SER A 113 1.88 -2.41 1.11
N ARG A 114 1.51 -1.17 0.78
CA ARG A 114 1.63 -0.63 -0.59
C ARG A 114 3.09 -0.48 -0.99
N LEU A 115 3.93 -0.02 -0.06
CA LEU A 115 5.37 0.10 -0.28
C LEU A 115 6.06 -1.27 -0.33
N SER A 116 5.51 -2.29 0.33
CA SER A 116 5.96 -3.67 0.16
C SER A 116 5.82 -4.14 -1.28
N PHE A 117 4.66 -3.92 -1.89
CA PHE A 117 4.41 -4.29 -3.28
C PHE A 117 5.21 -3.42 -4.28
N LEU A 118 5.23 -2.11 -4.08
CA LEU A 118 5.84 -1.17 -5.03
C LEU A 118 7.37 -1.12 -4.98
N HIS A 119 7.95 -1.30 -3.80
CA HIS A 119 9.38 -1.10 -3.55
C HIS A 119 10.06 -2.29 -2.87
N GLY A 120 9.34 -3.36 -2.54
CA GLY A 120 9.90 -4.53 -1.87
C GLY A 120 10.18 -4.32 -0.39
N ASN A 121 9.59 -3.29 0.24
CA ASN A 121 9.76 -3.05 1.67
C ASN A 121 9.19 -4.20 2.51
N TYR A 122 9.78 -4.41 3.68
CA TYR A 122 9.33 -5.46 4.61
C TYR A 122 8.26 -4.93 5.55
N ILE A 123 7.17 -5.66 5.66
CA ILE A 123 6.09 -5.36 6.61
C ILE A 123 5.94 -6.46 7.66
N THR A 124 5.33 -6.10 8.77
CA THR A 124 5.08 -6.98 9.92
C THR A 124 3.66 -7.52 9.96
N LEU A 125 2.81 -7.08 9.01
CA LEU A 125 1.36 -7.29 8.91
C LEU A 125 0.53 -6.62 10.02
N THR A 126 1.16 -6.03 11.03
CA THR A 126 0.43 -5.50 12.20
C THR A 126 -0.44 -4.29 11.86
N ASN A 127 -0.14 -3.57 10.79
CA ASN A 127 -0.96 -2.47 10.30
C ASN A 127 -2.16 -2.93 9.46
N MET A 128 -2.19 -4.17 8.96
CA MET A 128 -3.20 -4.63 8.01
C MET A 128 -4.45 -5.19 8.68
N THR A 129 -5.64 -4.86 8.17
CA THR A 129 -6.94 -5.45 8.55
C THR A 129 -7.25 -6.72 7.75
N ASP A 130 -8.25 -7.51 8.20
CA ASP A 130 -8.76 -8.65 7.42
C ASP A 130 -9.18 -8.22 6.01
N SER A 131 -9.83 -7.05 5.89
CA SER A 131 -10.23 -6.48 4.60
C SER A 131 -9.02 -6.15 3.70
N ASP A 132 -7.90 -5.70 4.27
CA ASP A 132 -6.67 -5.48 3.51
C ASP A 132 -6.08 -6.79 2.99
N VAL A 133 -6.14 -7.86 3.78
CA VAL A 133 -5.69 -9.20 3.39
C VAL A 133 -6.56 -9.76 2.26
N GLU A 134 -7.89 -9.71 2.42
CA GLU A 134 -8.84 -10.14 1.39
C GLU A 134 -8.65 -9.38 0.08
N ARG A 135 -8.41 -8.05 0.17
CA ARG A 135 -8.10 -7.21 -0.98
C ARG A 135 -6.85 -7.70 -1.70
N ILE A 136 -5.74 -7.90 -0.98
CA ILE A 136 -4.48 -8.40 -1.56
C ILE A 136 -4.70 -9.73 -2.28
N ILE A 137 -5.47 -10.64 -1.70
CA ILE A 137 -5.80 -11.93 -2.31
C ILE A 137 -6.64 -11.73 -3.57
N LYS A 138 -7.71 -10.94 -3.50
CA LYS A 138 -8.64 -10.67 -4.62
C LYS A 138 -7.90 -10.06 -5.81
N MET A 139 -7.03 -9.09 -5.54
CA MET A 139 -6.30 -8.35 -6.57
C MET A 139 -4.98 -9.03 -6.96
N ARG A 140 -4.61 -10.12 -6.28
CA ARG A 140 -3.35 -10.88 -6.46
C ARG A 140 -2.11 -9.99 -6.35
N PHE A 141 -2.10 -9.08 -5.38
CA PHE A 141 -0.94 -8.23 -5.12
C PHE A 141 0.21 -9.05 -4.55
N SER A 142 1.20 -9.29 -5.41
CA SER A 142 2.38 -10.12 -5.14
C SER A 142 3.56 -9.58 -5.94
N PRO A 143 4.77 -9.50 -5.37
CA PRO A 143 5.15 -10.03 -4.05
C PRO A 143 4.83 -9.07 -2.89
N ILE A 144 4.54 -9.64 -1.71
CA ILE A 144 4.54 -8.93 -0.43
C ILE A 144 5.63 -9.55 0.45
N ASN A 145 6.52 -8.71 0.96
CA ASN A 145 7.66 -9.12 1.78
C ASN A 145 7.31 -8.99 3.26
N ILE A 146 7.32 -10.12 3.97
CA ILE A 146 6.90 -10.18 5.38
C ILE A 146 8.12 -10.45 6.27
N SER A 147 8.33 -9.58 7.25
CA SER A 147 9.36 -9.74 8.28
C SER A 147 8.83 -10.52 9.48
N VAL A 148 9.41 -11.71 9.70
CA VAL A 148 9.06 -12.61 10.80
C VAL A 148 10.24 -12.76 11.76
N HIS A 149 10.08 -12.25 12.98
CA HIS A 149 11.11 -12.27 14.02
C HIS A 149 11.01 -13.52 14.92
N THR A 150 9.79 -14.01 15.14
CA THR A 150 9.50 -15.26 15.85
C THR A 150 8.11 -15.76 15.44
N THR A 151 7.91 -17.07 15.48
CA THR A 151 6.62 -17.76 15.27
C THR A 151 5.91 -18.07 16.58
N ASN A 152 6.51 -17.80 17.75
CA ASN A 152 5.84 -17.89 19.04
C ASN A 152 4.98 -16.62 19.25
N PRO A 153 3.64 -16.72 19.29
CA PRO A 153 2.76 -15.54 19.36
C PRO A 153 2.98 -14.70 20.62
N ALA A 154 3.09 -15.34 21.79
CA ALA A 154 3.27 -14.66 23.07
C ALA A 154 4.62 -13.91 23.12
N LEU A 155 5.69 -14.54 22.62
CA LEU A 155 7.00 -13.91 22.53
C LEU A 155 6.98 -12.74 21.55
N ARG A 156 6.31 -12.88 20.39
CA ARG A 156 6.17 -11.81 19.40
C ARG A 156 5.51 -10.58 19.98
N VAL A 157 4.41 -10.77 20.73
CA VAL A 157 3.71 -9.68 21.43
C VAL A 157 4.64 -8.98 22.42
N LYS A 158 5.40 -9.73 23.21
CA LYS A 158 6.35 -9.18 24.18
C LYS A 158 7.46 -8.37 23.48
N MET A 159 8.05 -8.91 22.42
CA MET A 159 9.16 -8.26 21.70
C MET A 159 8.73 -7.02 20.91
N MET A 160 7.56 -7.05 20.26
CA MET A 160 7.04 -5.96 19.42
C MET A 160 6.21 -4.94 20.19
N LYS A 161 5.87 -5.23 21.45
CA LYS A 161 4.95 -4.46 22.30
C LYS A 161 3.61 -4.15 21.62
N ASN A 162 3.11 -5.10 20.82
CA ASN A 162 1.86 -4.97 20.09
C ASN A 162 1.08 -6.29 20.19
N LYS A 163 -0.13 -6.26 20.76
CA LYS A 163 -1.00 -7.45 20.94
C LYS A 163 -1.32 -8.12 19.62
N ARG A 164 -1.56 -7.33 18.58
CA ARG A 164 -1.91 -7.80 17.24
C ARG A 164 -0.79 -8.58 16.56
N SER A 165 0.45 -8.38 16.99
CA SER A 165 1.61 -9.05 16.38
C SER A 165 1.55 -10.58 16.50
N GLY A 166 0.91 -11.13 17.53
CA GLY A 166 0.67 -12.56 17.66
C GLY A 166 -0.46 -13.07 16.76
N GLU A 167 -1.51 -12.27 16.58
CA GLU A 167 -2.72 -12.63 15.81
C GLU A 167 -2.41 -12.75 14.30
N VAL A 168 -1.64 -11.81 13.76
CA VAL A 168 -1.31 -11.75 12.32
C VAL A 168 -0.45 -12.91 11.82
N LEU A 169 0.08 -13.74 12.72
CA LEU A 169 0.78 -14.97 12.34
C LEU A 169 -0.15 -15.95 11.59
N ILE A 170 -1.47 -15.88 11.80
CA ILE A 170 -2.43 -16.72 11.07
C ILE A 170 -2.36 -16.52 9.55
N TYR A 171 -2.16 -15.28 9.10
CA TYR A 171 -2.04 -14.98 7.67
C TYR A 171 -0.78 -15.58 7.04
N GLN A 172 0.27 -15.82 7.84
CA GLN A 172 1.49 -16.50 7.37
C GLN A 172 1.23 -17.98 7.04
N ILE A 173 0.21 -18.59 7.64
CA ILE A 173 -0.18 -19.97 7.36
C ILE A 173 -0.95 -20.05 6.03
N ILE A 174 -1.81 -19.05 5.76
CA ILE A 174 -2.59 -18.91 4.51
C ILE A 174 -1.68 -18.67 3.28
N SER A 175 -0.51 -18.09 3.52
CA SER A 175 0.53 -17.74 2.55
C SER A 175 1.27 -18.91 1.87
N THR A 176 0.99 -20.16 2.22
CA THR A 176 1.72 -21.35 1.69
C THR A 176 1.31 -21.76 0.26
N LYS A 177 0.42 -21.01 -0.40
CA LYS A 177 0.19 -21.14 -1.86
C LYS A 177 1.26 -20.34 -2.63
N PRO A 178 1.98 -20.94 -3.59
CA PRO A 178 3.28 -20.47 -4.11
C PRO A 178 3.28 -19.13 -4.90
N PHE A 179 2.18 -18.38 -4.94
CA PHE A 179 2.03 -17.23 -5.84
C PHE A 179 1.82 -15.86 -5.17
N ILE A 180 1.61 -15.78 -3.84
CA ILE A 180 1.08 -14.54 -3.24
C ILE A 180 2.08 -13.80 -2.33
N ILE A 181 3.00 -14.50 -1.65
CA ILE A 181 3.83 -13.89 -0.58
C ILE A 181 5.23 -14.50 -0.57
N THR A 182 6.24 -13.63 -0.45
CA THR A 182 7.63 -14.04 -0.24
C THR A 182 7.97 -13.88 1.24
N LEU A 183 8.09 -15.00 1.95
CA LEU A 183 8.48 -15.03 3.36
C LEU A 183 10.01 -14.94 3.46
N PHE A 184 10.53 -13.90 4.11
CA PHE A 184 11.92 -13.86 4.55
C PHE A 184 11.95 -14.01 6.07
N SER A 185 12.33 -15.19 6.54
CA SER A 185 12.51 -15.47 7.96
C SER A 185 13.92 -15.03 8.36
N ALA A 186 14.04 -13.90 9.04
CA ALA A 186 15.25 -13.55 9.78
C ALA A 186 15.20 -14.20 11.17
N ALA A 187 15.10 -15.54 11.21
CA ALA A 187 15.20 -16.29 12.45
C ALA A 187 16.66 -16.27 12.94
N LYS A 188 17.11 -15.16 13.53
CA LYS A 188 18.20 -15.21 14.51
C LYS A 188 17.58 -15.69 15.82
N SER A 189 18.08 -16.83 16.31
CA SER A 189 17.75 -17.33 17.64
C SER A 189 18.06 -16.25 18.69
N TYR A 190 17.03 -15.63 19.25
CA TYR A 190 17.12 -14.72 20.40
C TYR A 190 16.92 -15.47 21.73
N SER A 191 17.16 -16.78 21.77
CA SER A 191 17.03 -17.59 23.01
C SER A 191 18.17 -17.39 24.01
N GLN A 192 19.03 -16.38 23.83
CA GLN A 192 20.20 -16.13 24.68
C GLN A 192 20.18 -14.76 25.39
N PHE A 193 19.09 -13.99 25.32
CA PHE A 193 19.00 -12.66 25.95
C PHE A 193 17.75 -12.44 26.83
N LEU A 194 17.22 -13.51 27.43
CA LEU A 194 16.30 -13.47 28.57
C LEU A 194 16.84 -14.35 29.69
#